data_AF-A0A0L8FQS0-F1
#
_entry.id   AF-A0A0L8FQS0-F1
#
_cell.length_a   1.000
_cell.length_b   1.000
_cell.length_c   1.000
_cell.angle_alpha   90.00
_cell.angle_beta   90.00
_cell.angle_gamma   90.00
#
_symmetry.space_group_name_H-M   'P 1'
#
loop_
_entity.id
_entity.type
_entity.pdbx_description
1 polymer ?
#
loop_
_entity_poly.entity_id
_entity_poly.type
_entity_poly.pdbx_seq_one_letter_code
_entity_poly.pdbx_strand_id
1 'polypeptide(L)'
;HLVKASVLTVRDSGTWWLSIPNAGIFMKNLIRGRKAAITIIKKTKYKEIFKDDLEQRKWPRLARLGIVYHIHDIIGADLVDCIQTTNGILLRLRE
;
A
#
# COMPACT_ATOMS: atom_id res chain seq x y z
N HIS A 1 -25.45 12.51 14.09
CA HIS A 1 -24.29 13.26 13.58
C HIS A 1 -23.62 12.66 12.34
N LEU A 2 -23.65 11.32 12.13
CA LEU A 2 -22.98 10.64 11.00
C LEU A 2 -23.73 10.73 9.65
N VAL A 3 -25.07 10.70 9.68
CA VAL A 3 -25.91 10.88 8.49
C VAL A 3 -25.71 12.27 7.85
N LYS A 4 -25.50 13.31 8.66
CA LYS A 4 -25.23 14.70 8.20
C LYS A 4 -23.86 14.87 7.53
N ALA A 5 -22.92 13.95 7.75
CA ALA A 5 -21.58 13.99 7.16
C ALA A 5 -21.50 13.25 5.81
N SER A 6 -22.63 12.79 5.25
CA SER A 6 -22.68 11.93 4.06
C SER A 6 -21.91 10.63 4.22
N VAL A 7 -21.79 10.14 5.45
CA VAL A 7 -21.07 8.89 5.78
C VAL A 7 -22.00 7.68 5.76
N LEU A 8 -23.31 7.89 5.90
CA LEU A 8 -24.31 6.85 6.07
C LEU A 8 -25.54 7.13 5.20
N THR A 9 -25.81 6.29 4.21
CA THR A 9 -27.04 6.30 3.40
C THR A 9 -27.92 5.11 3.78
N VAL A 10 -29.15 5.38 4.23
CA VAL A 10 -30.13 4.34 4.56
C VAL A 10 -30.53 3.63 3.27
N ARG A 11 -30.43 2.29 3.24
CA ARG A 11 -30.96 1.47 2.14
C ARG A 11 -32.35 0.95 2.47
N ASP A 12 -32.53 0.45 3.69
CA ASP A 12 -33.81 -0.05 4.22
C ASP A 12 -33.75 -0.23 5.75
N SER A 13 -34.86 -0.55 6.42
CA SER A 13 -34.87 -0.76 7.88
C SER A 13 -33.87 -1.85 8.30
N GLY A 14 -32.80 -1.46 8.99
CA GLY A 14 -31.71 -2.35 9.41
C GLY A 14 -30.53 -2.49 8.45
N THR A 15 -30.58 -1.93 7.23
CA THR A 15 -29.46 -1.97 6.26
C THR A 15 -28.97 -0.57 5.89
N TRP A 16 -27.68 -0.36 6.09
CA TRP A 16 -27.04 0.94 5.92
C TRP A 16 -25.86 0.83 4.96
N TRP A 17 -25.74 1.77 4.05
CA TRP A 17 -24.55 1.97 3.25
C TRP A 17 -23.60 2.94 3.95
N LEU A 18 -22.34 2.55 4.07
CA LEU A 18 -21.28 3.42 4.56
C LEU A 18 -20.53 4.01 3.37
N SER A 19 -20.68 5.31 3.13
CA SER A 19 -19.89 6.05 2.15
C SER A 19 -18.73 6.73 2.85
N ILE A 20 -17.52 6.20 2.69
CA ILE A 20 -16.31 6.83 3.25
C ILE A 20 -15.91 7.99 2.31
N PRO A 21 -16.00 9.26 2.77
CA PRO A 21 -15.59 10.39 1.95
C PRO A 21 -14.10 10.25 1.58
N ASN A 22 -13.76 10.62 0.35
CA ASN A 22 -12.40 10.52 -0.22
C ASN A 22 -11.82 9.10 -0.36
N ALA A 23 -12.60 8.03 -0.16
CA ALA A 23 -12.12 6.66 -0.35
C ALA A 23 -11.53 6.43 -1.75
N GLY A 24 -12.14 6.99 -2.81
CA GLY A 24 -11.60 6.88 -4.16
C GLY A 24 -10.22 7.53 -4.34
N ILE A 25 -9.99 8.69 -3.71
CA ILE A 25 -8.69 9.39 -3.75
C ILE A 25 -7.64 8.56 -3.00
N PHE A 26 -8.01 8.04 -1.83
CA PHE A 26 -7.17 7.14 -1.05
C PHE A 26 -6.77 5.89 -1.86
N MET A 27 -7.75 5.18 -2.42
CA MET A 27 -7.51 3.98 -3.24
C MET A 27 -6.60 4.27 -4.43
N LYS A 28 -6.78 5.42 -5.09
CA LYS A 28 -5.91 5.84 -6.20
C LYS A 28 -4.46 6.05 -5.76
N ASN A 29 -4.24 6.69 -4.61
CA ASN A 29 -2.89 6.89 -4.07
C ASN A 29 -2.26 5.57 -3.63
N LEU A 30 -3.04 4.71 -2.98
CA LEU A 30 -2.64 3.36 -2.56
C LEU A 30 -2.11 2.55 -3.76
N ILE A 31 -2.93 2.41 -4.80
CA ILE A 31 -2.60 1.63 -6.00
C ILE A 31 -1.36 2.20 -6.70
N ARG A 32 -1.22 3.53 -6.76
CA ARG A 32 -0.06 4.19 -7.38
C ARG A 32 1.23 3.91 -6.61
N GLY A 33 1.21 4.03 -5.29
CA GLY A 33 2.37 3.75 -4.46
C GLY A 33 2.78 2.28 -4.52
N ARG A 34 1.80 1.35 -4.50
CA ARG A 34 2.04 -0.09 -4.70
C ARG A 34 2.74 -0.39 -6.03
N LYS A 35 2.21 0.17 -7.14
CA LYS A 35 2.85 0.03 -8.46
C LYS A 35 4.27 0.58 -8.47
N ALA A 36 4.51 1.71 -7.80
CA ALA A 36 5.85 2.29 -7.70
C ALA A 36 6.81 1.37 -6.92
N ALA A 37 6.39 0.83 -5.77
CA ALA A 37 7.16 -0.11 -4.97
C ALA A 37 7.60 -1.33 -5.78
N ILE A 38 6.63 -1.99 -6.44
CA ILE A 38 6.88 -3.13 -7.32
C ILE A 38 7.82 -2.76 -8.46
N THR A 39 7.66 -1.58 -9.06
CA THR A 39 8.55 -1.11 -10.14
C THR A 39 9.98 -0.92 -9.66
N ILE A 40 10.18 -0.42 -8.44
CA ILE A 40 11.51 -0.28 -7.83
C ILE A 40 12.14 -1.65 -7.64
N ILE A 41 11.40 -2.60 -7.05
CA ILE A 41 11.88 -3.96 -6.81
C ILE A 41 12.19 -4.67 -8.13
N LYS A 42 11.32 -4.57 -9.15
CA LYS A 42 11.54 -5.17 -10.49
C LYS A 42 12.80 -4.67 -11.20
N LYS A 43 13.28 -3.47 -10.88
CA LYS A 43 14.51 -2.90 -11.47
C LYS A 43 15.80 -3.38 -10.79
N THR A 44 15.70 -4.12 -9.69
CA THR A 44 16.86 -4.70 -9.01
C THR A 44 17.32 -5.97 -9.72
N LYS A 45 18.60 -6.32 -9.55
CA LYS A 45 19.27 -7.42 -10.28
C LYS A 45 18.57 -8.77 -10.13
N TYR A 46 18.00 -9.06 -8.96
CA TYR A 46 17.35 -10.34 -8.65
C TYR A 46 15.88 -10.19 -8.26
N LYS A 47 15.24 -9.06 -8.61
CA LYS A 47 13.89 -8.71 -8.15
C LYS A 47 13.75 -8.77 -6.62
N GLU A 48 14.82 -8.43 -5.91
CA GLU A 48 14.90 -8.45 -4.46
C GLU A 48 15.63 -7.22 -3.92
N ILE A 49 15.25 -6.79 -2.73
CA ILE A 49 15.83 -5.63 -2.06
C ILE A 49 15.71 -5.78 -0.55
N PHE A 50 16.70 -5.29 0.20
CA PHE A 50 16.55 -5.20 1.65
C PHE A 50 15.47 -4.17 2.01
N LYS A 51 14.72 -4.45 3.08
CA LYS A 51 13.68 -3.54 3.56
C LYS A 51 14.25 -2.15 3.85
N ASP A 52 15.40 -2.08 4.52
CA ASP A 52 16.05 -0.81 4.89
C ASP A 52 16.51 -0.02 3.66
N ASP A 53 17.05 -0.71 2.64
CA ASP A 53 17.42 -0.10 1.36
C ASP A 53 16.20 0.47 0.62
N LEU A 54 15.07 -0.24 0.69
CA LEU A 54 13.83 0.21 0.08
C LEU A 54 13.25 1.43 0.80
N GLU A 55 13.41 1.53 2.12
CA GLU A 55 13.04 2.69 2.92
C GLU A 55 13.88 3.93 2.58
N GLN A 56 15.18 3.74 2.30
CA GLN A 56 16.11 4.84 2.00
C GLN A 56 16.08 5.30 0.53
N ARG A 57 15.46 4.53 -0.37
CA ARG A 57 15.34 4.88 -1.80
C ARG A 57 14.55 6.18 -2.00
N LYS A 58 14.79 6.86 -3.12
CA LYS A 58 13.94 7.97 -3.57
C LYS A 58 12.62 7.44 -4.12
N TRP A 59 11.52 7.72 -3.42
CA TRP A 59 10.17 7.36 -3.86
C TRP A 59 9.52 8.48 -4.69
N PRO A 60 8.69 8.13 -5.68
CA PRO A 60 7.95 9.13 -6.44
C PRO A 60 6.97 9.88 -5.53
N ARG A 61 6.85 11.20 -5.72
CA ARG A 61 5.90 12.07 -4.99
C ARG A 61 4.43 11.64 -5.08
N LEU A 62 4.12 10.70 -5.98
CA LEU A 62 2.79 10.09 -6.11
C LEU A 62 2.42 9.17 -4.93
N ALA A 63 3.40 8.69 -4.17
CA ALA A 63 3.22 7.87 -2.96
C ALA A 63 2.91 8.76 -1.74
N ARG A 64 1.71 9.37 -1.72
CA ARG A 64 1.31 10.36 -0.69
C ARG A 64 1.06 9.76 0.70
N LEU A 65 0.99 8.43 0.82
CA LEU A 65 0.72 7.73 2.09
C LEU A 65 1.99 7.42 2.89
N GLY A 66 3.16 7.80 2.37
CA GLY A 66 4.46 7.52 3.01
C GLY A 66 5.04 6.16 2.58
N ILE A 67 6.37 6.06 2.69
CA ILE A 67 7.13 4.90 2.19
C ILE A 67 6.80 3.64 2.99
N VAL A 68 6.88 3.76 4.32
CA VAL A 68 6.60 2.67 5.26
C VAL A 68 5.21 2.07 5.03
N TYR A 69 4.22 2.91 4.76
CA TYR A 69 2.86 2.46 4.45
C TYR A 69 2.81 1.55 3.22
N HIS A 70 3.48 1.94 2.13
CA HIS A 70 3.50 1.14 0.91
C HIS A 70 4.33 -0.14 1.05
N ILE A 71 5.37 -0.15 1.89
CA ILE A 71 6.13 -1.36 2.21
C ILE A 71 5.24 -2.35 2.98
N HIS A 72 4.51 -1.89 3.99
CA HIS A 72 3.56 -2.76 4.70
C HIS A 72 2.40 -3.19 3.81
N ASP A 73 1.96 -2.35 2.89
CA ASP A 73 0.92 -2.70 1.92
C ASP A 73 1.36 -3.84 0.98
N ILE A 74 2.57 -3.81 0.42
CA ILE A 74 3.04 -4.90 -0.46
C ILE A 74 3.26 -6.21 0.30
N ILE A 75 3.69 -6.13 1.57
CA ILE A 75 3.85 -7.29 2.45
C ILE A 75 2.47 -7.86 2.81
N GLY A 76 1.55 -7.02 3.26
CA GLY A 76 0.19 -7.44 3.65
C GLY A 76 -0.68 -7.90 2.47
N ALA A 77 -0.38 -7.43 1.26
CA ALA A 77 -1.02 -7.89 0.04
C ALA A 77 -0.37 -9.16 -0.56
N ASP A 78 0.61 -9.75 0.13
CA ASP A 78 1.31 -10.98 -0.28
C ASP A 78 1.96 -10.88 -1.69
N LEU A 79 2.44 -9.68 -2.04
CA LEU A 79 3.08 -9.40 -3.33
C LEU A 79 4.60 -9.61 -3.29
N VAL A 80 5.15 -9.73 -2.08
CA VAL A 80 6.57 -9.94 -1.84
C VAL A 80 6.77 -10.99 -0.77
N ASP A 81 7.73 -11.88 -0.98
CA ASP A 81 8.20 -12.81 0.04
C ASP A 81 9.20 -12.10 0.96
N CYS A 82 8.99 -12.26 2.27
CA CYS A 82 9.89 -11.72 3.30
C CYS A 82 10.84 -12.83 3.77
N ILE A 83 12.11 -12.74 3.39
CA ILE A 83 13.15 -13.69 3.75
C ILE A 83 14.01 -13.07 4.85
N GLN A 84 14.04 -13.69 6.03
CA GLN A 84 14.94 -13.27 7.09
C GLN A 84 16.37 -13.71 6.78
N THR A 85 17.30 -12.76 6.79
CA THR A 85 18.73 -13.00 6.58
C THR A 85 19.51 -12.43 7.76
N THR A 86 20.78 -12.80 7.88
CA THR A 86 21.69 -12.30 8.94
C THR A 86 21.82 -10.78 8.94
N ASN A 87 21.60 -10.14 7.78
CA ASN A 87 21.74 -8.69 7.59
C ASN A 87 20.40 -7.94 7.62
N GLY A 88 19.28 -8.63 7.90
CA GLY A 88 17.95 -8.04 7.94
C GLY A 88 16.95 -8.74 7.02
N ILE A 89 15.83 -8.06 6.76
CA ILE A 89 14.71 -8.62 5.98
C ILE A 89 14.93 -8.31 4.50
N LEU A 90 15.00 -9.37 3.69
CA LEU A 90 15.04 -9.30 2.24
C LEU A 90 13.62 -9.45 1.69
N LEU A 91 13.20 -8.50 0.85
CA LEU A 91 11.93 -8.52 0.14
C LEU A 91 12.17 -9.01 -1.29
N ARG A 92 11.59 -10.14 -1.67
CA ARG A 92 11.65 -10.68 -3.03
C ARG A 92 10.28 -10.59 -3.68
N LEU A 93 10.20 -10.13 -4.93
CA LEU A 93 8.93 -10.11 -5.65
C LEU A 93 8.41 -11.53 -5.88
N ARG A 94 7.15 -11.78 -5.51
CA ARG A 94 6.45 -13.02 -5.82
C ARG A 94 5.96 -12.97 -7.27
N GLU A 95 6.25 -14.02 -8.05
CA GLU A 95 5.82 -14.13 -9.45
C GLU A 95 4.35 -14.53 -9.59
#